data_AF-A0AAV5SU46-F1
#
_entry.id   AF-A0AAV5SU46-F1
#
_cell.length_a   1.000
_cell.length_b   1.000
_cell.length_c   1.000
_cell.angle_alpha   90.00
_cell.angle_beta   90.00
_cell.angle_gamma   90.00
#
_symmetry.space_group_name_H-M   'P 1'
#
loop_
_entity.id
_entity.type
_entity.pdbx_description
1 polymer ?
#
loop_
_entity_poly.entity_id
_entity_poly.type
_entity_poly.pdbx_seq_one_letter_code
_entity_poly.pdbx_strand_id
1 'polypeptide(L)'
;LDKHGFSGMSEEDIAVRKFREYLRINTEQPIPDYYGCQAFLYTLADELGIARTSHEMVPGKPIVIMTIPGSEPALPAFMLYSHTDVVPTFREHWTYDPYSAHK
;
A
#
# COMPACT_ATOMS: atom_id res chain seq x y z
N LEU A 1 1.68 -22.73 40.34
CA LEU A 1 0.28 -22.53 39.94
C LEU A 1 0.08 -21.04 39.72
N ASP A 2 0.65 -20.50 38.65
CA ASP A 2 0.44 -19.10 38.27
C ASP A 2 -0.42 -19.08 37.01
N LYS A 3 -1.72 -18.97 37.28
CA LYS A 3 -2.76 -18.71 36.28
C LYS A 3 -2.72 -17.23 35.94
N HIS A 4 -1.90 -16.81 34.98
CA HIS A 4 -2.12 -15.56 34.26
C HIS A 4 -2.21 -15.91 32.78
N GLY A 5 -3.40 -16.43 32.41
CA GLY A 5 -3.76 -16.58 31.01
C GLY A 5 -3.84 -15.19 30.39
N PHE A 6 -2.91 -14.91 29.46
CA PHE A 6 -3.00 -13.78 28.56
C PHE A 6 -4.22 -13.97 27.66
N SER A 7 -5.38 -13.51 28.14
CA SER A 7 -6.53 -13.17 27.32
C SER A 7 -6.26 -11.81 26.68
N GLY A 8 -5.46 -11.81 25.62
CA GLY A 8 -5.33 -10.67 24.71
C GLY A 8 -5.77 -11.12 23.33
N MET A 9 -6.87 -10.58 22.81
CA MET A 9 -7.06 -10.53 21.36
C MET A 9 -5.78 -9.92 20.79
N SER A 10 -5.01 -10.69 20.01
CA SER A 10 -3.80 -10.15 19.41
C SER A 10 -4.19 -8.99 18.52
N GLU A 11 -3.70 -7.80 18.84
CA GLU A 11 -3.80 -6.64 17.97
C GLU A 11 -3.26 -7.03 16.57
N GLU A 12 -3.93 -6.58 15.51
CA GLU A 12 -3.52 -6.95 14.15
C GLU A 12 -2.12 -6.41 13.86
N ASP A 13 -1.23 -7.28 13.35
CA ASP A 13 0.11 -6.88 12.92
C ASP A 13 0.04 -5.67 11.98
N ILE A 14 0.89 -4.67 12.24
CA ILE A 14 0.89 -3.40 11.50
C ILE A 14 1.05 -3.61 9.99
N ALA A 15 1.86 -4.58 9.55
CA ALA A 15 2.05 -4.88 8.14
C ALA A 15 0.77 -5.45 7.52
N VAL A 16 0.06 -6.32 8.24
CA VAL A 16 -1.23 -6.86 7.79
C VAL A 16 -2.27 -5.76 7.71
N ARG A 17 -2.35 -4.89 8.73
CA ARG A 17 -3.29 -3.75 8.73
C ARG A 17 -3.05 -2.81 7.56
N LYS A 18 -1.80 -2.35 7.36
CA LYS A 18 -1.42 -1.45 6.26
C LYS A 18 -1.64 -2.10 4.89
N PHE A 19 -1.35 -3.40 4.75
CA PHE A 19 -1.64 -4.12 3.51
C PHE A 19 -3.14 -4.18 3.22
N ARG A 20 -3.98 -4.44 4.23
CA ARG A 20 -5.43 -4.42 4.07
C ARG A 20 -5.97 -3.02 3.76
N GLU A 21 -5.41 -1.97 4.35
CA GLU A 21 -5.74 -0.58 3.97
C GLU A 21 -5.41 -0.30 2.50
N TYR A 22 -4.24 -0.74 2.03
CA TYR A 22 -3.83 -0.60 0.63
C TYR A 22 -4.76 -1.36 -0.34
N LEU A 23 -5.12 -2.61 0.00
CA LEU A 23 -6.04 -3.43 -0.81
C LEU A 23 -7.45 -2.84 -0.94
N ARG A 24 -7.88 -1.96 -0.02
CA ARG A 24 -9.19 -1.30 -0.08
C ARG A 24 -9.23 -0.12 -1.05
N ILE A 25 -8.08 0.33 -1.54
CA ILE A 25 -8.01 1.38 -2.55
C ILE A 25 -8.33 0.74 -3.89
N ASN A 26 -9.46 1.11 -4.47
CA ASN A 26 -9.91 0.49 -5.71
C ASN A 26 -9.13 1.01 -6.92
N THR A 27 -8.00 0.36 -7.22
CA THR A 27 -7.18 0.61 -8.41
C THR A 27 -7.51 -0.33 -9.58
N GLU A 28 -8.75 -0.82 -9.64
CA GLU A 28 -9.26 -1.68 -10.71
C GLU A 28 -9.38 -0.95 -12.05
N GLN A 29 -8.93 -1.59 -13.12
CA GLN A 29 -9.16 -1.10 -14.48
C GLN A 29 -10.66 -1.19 -14.87
N PRO A 30 -11.18 -0.28 -15.73
CA PRO A 30 -10.46 0.72 -16.52
C PRO A 30 -10.41 2.12 -15.87
N ILE A 31 -10.91 2.28 -14.64
CA ILE A 31 -10.95 3.58 -13.94
C ILE A 31 -10.31 3.43 -12.55
N PRO A 32 -8.98 3.23 -12.45
CA PRO A 32 -8.30 3.07 -11.18
C PRO A 32 -8.32 4.36 -10.35
N ASP A 33 -8.49 4.26 -9.04
CA ASP A 33 -8.25 5.36 -8.09
C ASP A 33 -6.75 5.59 -7.86
N TYR A 34 -6.05 6.07 -8.89
CA TYR A 34 -4.61 6.33 -8.83
C TYR A 34 -4.25 7.43 -7.82
N TYR A 35 -5.09 8.46 -7.67
CA TYR A 35 -4.81 9.54 -6.72
C TYR A 35 -5.06 9.11 -5.27
N GLY A 36 -6.08 8.28 -5.00
CA GLY A 36 -6.25 7.65 -3.68
C GLY A 36 -5.07 6.76 -3.32
N CYS A 37 -4.57 5.98 -4.29
CA CYS A 37 -3.36 5.18 -4.13
C CYS A 37 -2.12 6.06 -3.85
N GLN A 38 -1.93 7.14 -4.60
CA GLN A 38 -0.86 8.10 -4.37
C GLN A 38 -0.94 8.69 -2.95
N ALA A 39 -2.12 9.12 -2.51
CA ALA A 39 -2.34 9.70 -1.19
C ALA A 39 -1.96 8.71 -0.08
N PHE A 40 -2.36 7.45 -0.20
CA PHE A 40 -1.97 6.41 0.75
C PHE A 40 -0.46 6.21 0.82
N LEU A 41 0.22 6.09 -0.32
CA LEU A 41 1.68 5.92 -0.38
C LEU A 41 2.41 7.14 0.19
N TYR A 42 1.89 8.34 -0.03
CA TYR A 42 2.41 9.56 0.55
C TYR A 42 2.28 9.56 2.07
N THR A 43 1.11 9.21 2.61
CA THR A 43 0.90 9.08 4.05
C THR A 43 1.84 8.04 4.66
N LEU A 44 2.02 6.89 3.99
CA LEU A 44 2.94 5.85 4.45
C LEU A 44 4.40 6.34 4.46
N ALA A 45 4.82 7.08 3.43
CA ALA A 45 6.15 7.67 3.38
C ALA A 45 6.35 8.71 4.49
N ASP A 46 5.36 9.59 4.72
CA ASP A 46 5.40 10.62 5.75
C ASP A 46 5.46 9.99 7.17
N GLU A 47 4.70 8.92 7.43
CA GLU A 47 4.75 8.15 8.70
C GLU A 47 6.13 7.52 8.94
N LEU A 48 6.83 7.12 7.88
CA LEU A 48 8.15 6.48 7.95
C LEU A 48 9.31 7.49 7.86
N GLY A 49 9.03 8.78 7.65
CA GLY A 49 10.06 9.79 7.41
C GLY A 49 10.83 9.61 6.09
N ILE A 50 10.20 9.02 5.08
CA ILE A 50 10.79 8.73 3.76
C ILE A 50 10.47 9.88 2.80
N ALA A 51 11.48 10.33 2.04
CA ALA A 51 11.29 11.36 1.03
C ALA A 51 10.43 10.82 -0.13
N ARG A 52 9.51 11.64 -0.65
CA ARG A 52 8.54 11.21 -1.66
C ARG A 52 8.23 12.28 -2.71
N THR A 53 8.20 11.86 -3.97
CA THR A 53 7.82 12.70 -5.12
C THR A 53 6.77 11.98 -5.98
N SER A 54 6.08 12.74 -6.83
CA SER A 54 5.22 12.20 -7.87
C SER A 54 5.54 12.88 -9.19
N HIS A 55 5.43 12.10 -10.26
CA HIS A 55 5.62 12.56 -11.62
C HIS A 55 4.46 12.09 -12.48
N GLU A 56 3.96 12.94 -13.36
CA GLU A 56 2.82 12.62 -14.21
C GLU A 56 3.23 12.75 -15.67
N MET A 57 3.43 11.60 -16.32
CA MET A 57 3.82 11.54 -17.73
C MET A 57 2.61 11.59 -18.67
N VAL A 58 1.46 11.14 -18.15
CA VAL A 58 0.16 11.19 -18.81
C VAL A 58 -0.86 11.65 -17.76
N PRO A 59 -1.77 12.59 -18.09
CA PRO A 59 -2.81 13.04 -17.16
C PRO A 59 -3.60 11.87 -16.53
N GLY A 60 -3.80 11.93 -15.22
CA GLY A 60 -4.44 10.91 -14.41
C GLY A 60 -3.57 9.71 -14.04
N LYS A 61 -2.27 9.68 -14.38
CA LYS A 61 -1.39 8.52 -14.17
C LYS A 61 -0.10 8.90 -13.43
N PRO A 62 -0.17 9.18 -12.12
CA PRO A 62 0.99 9.52 -11.33
C PRO A 62 1.92 8.32 -11.12
N ILE A 63 3.22 8.59 -11.18
CA ILE A 63 4.31 7.70 -10.76
C ILE A 63 4.79 8.21 -9.41
N VAL A 64 4.67 7.40 -8.37
CA VAL A 64 5.16 7.72 -7.02
C VAL A 64 6.57 7.18 -6.84
N ILE A 65 7.48 8.02 -6.38
CA ILE A 65 8.85 7.62 -6.01
C ILE A 65 9.03 7.90 -4.52
N MET A 66 9.41 6.87 -3.76
CA MET A 66 9.79 6.96 -2.36
C MET A 66 11.28 6.63 -2.24
N THR A 67 12.04 7.43 -1.50
CA THR A 67 13.50 7.33 -1.47
C THR A 67 14.03 7.32 -0.03
N ILE A 68 14.75 6.26 0.30
CA ILE A 68 15.59 6.17 1.50
C ILE A 68 17.03 6.45 1.03
N PRO A 69 17.65 7.57 1.43
CA PRO A 69 19.05 7.84 1.10
C PRO A 69 19.96 6.76 1.69
N GLY A 70 20.83 6.18 0.87
CA GLY A 70 21.90 5.32 1.35
C GLY A 70 22.93 6.10 2.17
N SER A 71 23.70 5.41 3.00
CA SER A 71 24.84 6.01 3.72
C SER A 71 25.94 6.51 2.77
N GLU A 72 26.00 5.98 1.54
CA GLU A 72 26.92 6.39 0.48
C GLU A 72 26.13 6.80 -0.78
N PRO A 73 25.64 8.06 -0.88
CA PRO A 73 24.76 8.49 -1.98
C PRO A 73 25.39 8.49 -3.38
N ALA A 74 26.71 8.31 -3.47
CA ALA A 74 27.43 8.22 -4.75
C ALA A 74 27.31 6.83 -5.40
N LEU A 75 26.92 5.79 -4.64
CA LEU A 75 26.70 4.46 -5.18
C LEU A 75 25.40 4.44 -6.02
N PRO A 76 25.31 3.56 -7.03
CA PRO A 76 24.08 3.35 -7.79
C PRO A 76 22.91 3.00 -6.87
N ALA A 77 21.73 3.56 -7.15
CA ALA A 77 20.52 3.26 -6.41
C ALA A 77 20.02 1.84 -6.69
N PHE A 78 19.46 1.19 -5.67
CA PHE A 78 18.65 -0.01 -5.83
C PHE A 78 17.18 0.38 -6.01
N MET A 79 16.58 0.00 -7.14
CA MET A 79 15.17 0.28 -7.42
C MET A 79 14.30 -0.92 -7.05
N LEU A 80 13.39 -0.70 -6.09
CA LEU A 80 12.27 -1.60 -5.84
C LEU A 80 11.07 -1.08 -6.63
N TYR A 81 10.70 -1.80 -7.68
CA TYR A 81 9.64 -1.40 -8.61
C TYR A 81 8.38 -2.25 -8.39
N SER A 82 7.23 -1.60 -8.41
CA SER A 82 5.90 -2.23 -8.38
C SER A 82 4.93 -1.42 -9.26
N HIS A 83 3.76 -2.01 -9.53
CA HIS A 83 2.62 -1.31 -10.12
C HIS A 83 1.46 -1.27 -9.12
N THR A 84 0.53 -0.35 -9.33
CA THR A 84 -0.57 -0.10 -8.39
C THR A 84 -1.92 -0.55 -8.92
N ASP A 85 -2.09 -0.66 -10.24
CA ASP A 85 -3.34 -1.08 -10.86
C ASP A 85 -3.55 -2.59 -10.80
N VAL A 86 -4.82 -2.97 -10.75
CA VAL A 86 -5.26 -4.36 -10.77
C VAL A 86 -6.27 -4.59 -11.89
N VAL A 87 -6.40 -5.85 -12.29
CA VAL A 87 -7.35 -6.28 -13.31
C VAL A 87 -8.79 -6.28 -12.79
N PRO A 88 -9.80 -6.23 -13.68
CA PRO A 88 -11.20 -6.35 -13.32
C PRO A 88 -11.56 -7.66 -12.61
N THR A 89 -12.62 -7.61 -11.82
CA THR A 89 -13.16 -8.71 -11.02
C THR A 89 -14.62 -8.99 -11.36
N PHE A 90 -15.01 -10.27 -11.36
CA PHE A 90 -16.40 -10.72 -11.42
C PHE A 90 -16.93 -10.90 -10.00
N ARG A 91 -17.46 -9.83 -9.39
CA ARG A 91 -17.82 -9.78 -7.95
C ARG A 91 -18.76 -10.91 -7.52
N GLU A 92 -19.62 -11.38 -8.40
CA GLU A 92 -20.54 -12.50 -8.19
C GLU A 92 -19.86 -13.84 -7.91
N HIS A 93 -18.57 -13.96 -8.24
CA HIS A 93 -17.77 -15.17 -8.00
C HIS A 93 -16.91 -15.08 -6.74
N TRP A 94 -17.00 -13.99 -5.97
CA TRP A 94 -16.24 -13.81 -4.75
C TRP A 94 -17.08 -14.10 -3.50
N THR A 95 -16.48 -14.80 -2.53
CA THR A 95 -17.08 -15.03 -1.20
C THR A 95 -17.22 -13.74 -0.38
N TYR A 96 -16.29 -12.80 -0.58
CA TYR A 96 -16.25 -11.50 0.08
C TYR A 96 -16.02 -10.42 -0.98
N ASP A 97 -16.39 -9.16 -0.69
CA ASP A 97 -16.08 -8.05 -1.60
C ASP A 97 -14.56 -8.03 -1.88
N PRO A 98 -14.12 -8.06 -3.16
CA PRO A 98 -12.71 -8.12 -3.56
C PRO A 98 -11.84 -7.00 -2.97
N TYR A 99 -12.45 -5.84 -2.70
CA TYR A 99 -11.77 -4.67 -2.17
C TYR A 99 -12.09 -4.45 -0.68
N SER A 100 -12.76 -5.38 0.01
CA SER A 100 -12.96 -5.28 1.46
C SER A 100 -11.69 -5.56 2.27
N ALA A 101 -10.74 -6.29 1.68
CA ALA A 101 -9.60 -6.89 2.37
C ALA A 101 -10.07 -7.67 3.62
N HIS A 102 -11.02 -8.57 3.44
CA HIS A 102 -11.54 -9.43 4.50
C HIS A 102 -10.43 -10.31 5.07
N LYS A 103 -10.37 -10.43 6.40
CA LYS A 103 -9.42 -11.25 7.16
C LYS A 103 -10.19 -12.09 8.16
#